data_AF-A0A7K0N1W9-F1
#
_entry.id   AF-A0A7K0N1W9-F1
#
_cell.length_a   1.000
_cell.length_b   1.000
_cell.length_c   1.000
_cell.angle_alpha   90.00
_cell.angle_beta   90.00
_cell.angle_gamma   90.00
#
_symmetry.space_group_name_H-M   'P 1'
#
loop_
_entity.id
_entity.type
_entity.pdbx_description
1 polymer ?
#
loop_
_entity_poly.entity_id
_entity_poly.type
_entity_poly.pdbx_seq_one_letter_code
_entity_poly.pdbx_strand_id
1 'polypeptide(L)'
;MAMTPKIGISKTGNKAEDLFRSLTSSQKPGEARLGDAVKNGNYAEVKKVSGDTLNQVRAVKYTTLVAYDAENDAWYVVPACDVVALIAGKERGQHTENPFESSTLSLRNLGPYKVSSANLSTAWDAAVVKSDGKPLLKQKMKDVLQECKDLSTAHKNAVRKLI
;
A
#
# COMPACT_ATOMS: atom_id res chain seq x y z
N MET A 1 17.42 -15.02 -35.02
CA MET A 1 16.87 -13.96 -34.15
C MET A 1 16.24 -14.62 -32.95
N ALA A 2 16.85 -14.52 -31.77
CA ALA A 2 16.32 -15.12 -30.55
C ALA A 2 15.22 -14.20 -29.97
N MET A 3 14.02 -14.75 -29.79
CA MET A 3 12.93 -14.06 -29.09
C MET A 3 13.36 -13.79 -27.65
N THR A 4 13.55 -12.51 -27.31
CA THR A 4 13.77 -12.08 -25.93
C THR A 4 12.48 -12.34 -25.14
N PRO A 5 12.49 -13.15 -24.07
CA PRO A 5 11.29 -13.35 -23.27
C PRO A 5 10.90 -12.02 -22.63
N LYS A 6 9.68 -11.55 -22.87
CA LYS A 6 9.09 -10.45 -22.09
C LYS A 6 9.03 -10.90 -20.62
N ILE A 7 9.97 -10.44 -19.81
CA ILE A 7 9.96 -10.62 -18.36
C ILE A 7 8.70 -9.92 -17.86
N GLY A 8 7.72 -10.71 -17.42
CA GLY A 8 6.50 -10.20 -16.82
C GLY A 8 6.80 -9.30 -15.63
N ILE A 9 6.00 -8.24 -15.50
CA ILE A 9 6.03 -7.20 -14.46
C ILE A 9 6.05 -7.78 -13.02
N SER A 10 5.74 -9.06 -12.84
CA SER A 10 5.64 -9.74 -11.54
C SER A 10 6.97 -10.00 -10.82
N LYS A 11 8.12 -10.12 -11.50
CA LYS A 11 9.38 -10.50 -10.83
C LYS A 11 10.13 -9.35 -10.15
N THR A 12 9.83 -8.10 -10.53
CA THR A 12 10.55 -6.92 -10.04
C THR A 12 9.98 -6.36 -8.73
N GLY A 13 8.68 -6.56 -8.48
CA GLY A 13 8.03 -6.20 -7.21
C GLY A 13 8.57 -7.01 -6.03
N ASN A 14 8.70 -8.33 -6.21
CA ASN A 14 9.25 -9.25 -5.21
C ASN A 14 10.64 -8.80 -4.69
N LYS A 15 11.48 -8.24 -5.57
CA LYS A 15 12.82 -7.75 -5.17
C LYS A 15 12.76 -6.57 -4.21
N ALA A 16 11.81 -5.64 -4.38
CA ALA A 16 11.66 -4.50 -3.48
C ALA A 16 11.16 -4.96 -2.11
N GLU A 17 10.22 -5.91 -2.08
CA GLU A 17 9.73 -6.50 -0.83
C GLU A 17 10.81 -7.30 -0.10
N ASP A 18 11.58 -8.14 -0.81
CA ASP A 18 12.69 -8.91 -0.25
C ASP A 18 13.75 -7.99 0.35
N LEU A 19 14.13 -6.94 -0.38
CA LEU A 19 15.08 -5.94 0.08
C LEU A 19 14.57 -5.20 1.33
N PHE A 20 13.31 -4.75 1.31
CA PHE A 20 12.69 -4.11 2.48
C PHE A 20 12.72 -5.03 3.71
N ARG A 21 12.33 -6.30 3.54
CA ARG A 21 12.32 -7.27 4.64
C ARG A 21 13.70 -7.50 5.22
N SER A 22 14.71 -7.64 4.36
CA SER A 22 16.11 -7.77 4.77
C SER A 22 16.59 -6.55 5.57
N LEU A 23 16.37 -5.34 5.04
CA LEU A 23 16.81 -4.08 5.67
C LEU A 23 16.11 -3.80 7.00
N THR A 24 14.88 -4.27 7.18
CA THR A 24 14.08 -4.02 8.39
C THR A 24 14.08 -5.18 9.38
N SER A 25 14.73 -6.30 9.04
CA SER A 25 14.65 -7.56 9.80
C SER A 25 13.20 -7.99 10.04
N SER A 26 12.35 -7.83 9.02
CA SER A 26 10.94 -8.18 9.06
C SER A 26 10.64 -9.45 8.27
N GLN A 27 9.44 -10.00 8.46
CA GLN A 27 9.03 -11.27 7.89
C GLN A 27 7.96 -11.07 6.81
N LYS A 28 7.79 -12.08 5.95
CA LYS A 28 6.64 -12.13 5.05
C LYS A 28 5.38 -12.51 5.87
N PRO A 29 4.26 -11.79 5.74
CA PRO A 29 3.03 -12.15 6.43
C PRO A 29 2.51 -13.54 6.02
N GLY A 30 1.86 -14.24 6.95
CA GLY A 30 1.25 -15.56 6.68
C GLY A 30 0.09 -15.51 5.67
N GLU A 31 -0.51 -14.34 5.47
CA GLU A 31 -1.58 -14.12 4.49
C GLU A 31 -1.28 -12.87 3.64
N ALA A 32 -1.34 -13.01 2.32
CA ALA A 32 -1.04 -11.92 1.38
C ALA A 32 -1.94 -10.68 1.57
N ARG A 33 -3.18 -10.85 2.06
CA ARG A 33 -4.10 -9.72 2.30
C ARG A 33 -3.60 -8.75 3.37
N LEU A 34 -2.69 -9.17 4.26
CA LEU A 34 -2.21 -8.37 5.37
C LEU A 34 -1.15 -7.33 4.94
N GLY A 35 -0.43 -7.59 3.84
CA GLY A 35 0.64 -6.74 3.34
C GLY A 35 1.84 -7.59 2.90
N ASP A 36 2.97 -6.93 2.71
CA ASP A 36 4.19 -7.52 2.14
C ASP A 36 5.27 -7.75 3.19
N ALA A 37 5.19 -7.06 4.33
CA ALA A 37 6.09 -7.22 5.45
C ALA A 37 5.36 -7.12 6.79
N VAL A 38 5.85 -7.83 7.81
CA VAL A 38 5.38 -7.76 9.20
C VAL A 38 6.54 -7.77 10.20
N LYS A 39 6.49 -6.87 11.19
CA LYS A 39 7.41 -6.79 12.32
C LYS A 39 6.63 -6.44 13.58
N ASN A 40 6.71 -7.26 14.63
CA ASN A 40 6.02 -7.03 15.91
C ASN A 40 4.49 -6.79 15.76
N GLY A 41 3.84 -7.50 14.82
CA GLY A 41 2.41 -7.33 14.53
C GLY A 41 2.05 -6.11 13.69
N ASN A 42 3.04 -5.28 13.33
CA ASN A 42 2.85 -4.14 12.44
C ASN A 42 3.11 -4.54 11.00
N TYR A 43 2.19 -4.20 10.10
CA TYR A 43 2.25 -4.55 8.69
C TYR A 43 2.69 -3.36 7.83
N ALA A 44 3.33 -3.65 6.71
CA ALA A 44 3.63 -2.68 5.66
C ALA A 44 3.22 -3.24 4.28
N GLU A 45 2.75 -2.35 3.41
CA GLU A 45 2.58 -2.60 1.99
C GLU A 45 3.75 -1.97 1.25
N VAL A 46 4.49 -2.74 0.46
CA VAL A 46 5.69 -2.30 -0.25
C VAL A 46 5.37 -2.21 -1.74
N LYS A 47 5.62 -1.04 -2.34
CA LYS A 47 5.44 -0.81 -3.77
C LYS A 47 6.76 -0.38 -4.38
N LYS A 48 7.19 -1.08 -5.43
CA LYS A 48 8.19 -0.55 -6.34
C LYS A 48 7.55 0.57 -7.16
N VAL A 49 8.20 1.72 -7.21
CA VAL A 49 7.78 2.85 -8.05
C VAL A 49 8.09 2.53 -9.53
N SER A 50 7.17 2.91 -10.42
CA SER A 50 7.36 2.83 -11.87
C SER A 50 7.18 4.23 -12.45
N GLY A 51 8.27 4.88 -12.86
CA GLY A 51 8.27 6.30 -13.20
C GLY A 51 8.00 7.16 -11.96
N ASP A 52 7.02 8.07 -12.02
CA ASP A 52 6.65 8.94 -10.88
C ASP A 52 5.36 8.49 -10.17
N THR A 53 4.85 7.29 -10.45
CA THR A 53 3.52 6.86 -9.94
C THR A 53 3.58 5.54 -9.18
N LEU A 54 2.94 5.52 -8.02
CA LEU A 54 2.52 4.33 -7.30
C LEU A 54 1.08 4.00 -7.66
N ASN A 55 0.84 2.79 -8.14
CA ASN A 55 -0.48 2.32 -8.53
C ASN A 55 -1.10 1.44 -7.44
N GLN A 56 -2.43 1.35 -7.44
CA GLN A 56 -3.20 0.41 -6.62
C GLN A 56 -2.93 0.53 -5.11
N VAL A 57 -2.79 1.76 -4.60
CA VAL A 57 -2.67 2.05 -3.18
C VAL A 57 -4.05 1.91 -2.52
N ARG A 58 -4.13 1.08 -1.47
CA ARG A 58 -5.38 0.78 -0.75
C ARG A 58 -5.38 1.42 0.64
N ALA A 59 -5.83 2.67 0.74
CA ALA A 59 -5.95 3.39 2.02
C ALA A 59 -6.85 2.67 3.03
N VAL A 60 -7.89 1.98 2.57
CA VAL A 60 -8.81 1.20 3.42
C VAL A 60 -8.12 0.15 4.29
N LYS A 61 -6.93 -0.35 3.90
CA LYS A 61 -6.18 -1.32 4.72
C LYS A 61 -5.61 -0.69 5.99
N TYR A 62 -5.49 0.63 6.02
CA TYR A 62 -4.86 1.39 7.10
C TYR A 62 -3.51 0.79 7.53
N THR A 63 -2.65 0.55 6.53
CA THR A 63 -1.31 -0.05 6.67
C THR A 63 -0.27 0.95 6.20
N THR A 64 0.92 0.98 6.82
CA THR A 64 2.03 1.82 6.36
C THR A 64 2.36 1.49 4.91
N LEU A 65 2.44 2.50 4.06
CA LEU A 65 2.86 2.36 2.67
C LEU A 65 4.35 2.63 2.57
N VAL A 66 5.08 1.73 1.93
CA VAL A 66 6.49 1.89 1.63
C VAL A 66 6.67 1.95 0.12
N ALA A 67 7.28 3.01 -0.38
CA ALA A 67 7.64 3.14 -1.78
C ALA A 67 9.15 2.92 -1.96
N TYR A 68 9.54 2.15 -2.96
CA TYR A 68 10.93 2.00 -3.38
C TYR A 68 11.13 2.53 -4.80
N ASP A 69 11.83 3.63 -4.91
CA ASP A 69 12.30 4.19 -6.16
C ASP A 69 13.69 3.62 -6.46
N ALA A 70 13.71 2.57 -7.28
CA ALA A 70 14.92 1.84 -7.64
C ALA A 70 15.85 2.63 -8.57
N GLU A 71 15.35 3.66 -9.26
CA GLU A 71 16.18 4.47 -10.17
C GLU A 71 17.08 5.42 -9.36
N ASN A 72 16.57 5.95 -8.25
CA ASN A 72 17.29 6.88 -7.38
C ASN A 72 17.75 6.25 -6.04
N ASP A 73 17.63 4.92 -5.90
CA ASP A 73 17.87 4.16 -4.66
C ASP A 73 17.26 4.85 -3.41
N ALA A 74 15.98 5.21 -3.53
CA ALA A 74 15.28 6.00 -2.53
C ALA A 74 14.08 5.25 -1.95
N TRP A 75 13.95 5.32 -0.62
CA TRP A 75 12.81 4.80 0.10
C TRP A 75 11.90 5.92 0.57
N TYR A 76 10.61 5.63 0.64
CA TYR A 76 9.62 6.52 1.23
C TYR A 76 8.75 5.70 2.17
N VAL A 77 8.56 6.18 3.41
CA VAL A 77 7.76 5.48 4.42
C VAL A 77 6.62 6.39 4.83
N VAL A 78 5.43 6.07 4.32
CA VAL A 78 4.23 6.89 4.48
C VAL A 78 3.32 6.26 5.55
N PRO A 79 3.10 6.95 6.67
CA PRO A 79 2.15 6.54 7.70
C PRO A 79 0.76 6.32 7.12
N ALA A 80 0.03 5.30 7.60
CA ALA A 80 -1.29 4.96 7.09
C ALA A 80 -2.27 6.15 7.14
N CYS A 81 -2.22 6.94 8.21
CA CYS A 81 -3.04 8.14 8.35
C CYS A 81 -2.77 9.19 7.26
N ASP A 82 -1.52 9.33 6.84
CA ASP A 82 -1.15 10.27 5.77
C ASP A 82 -1.49 9.71 4.39
N VAL A 83 -1.41 8.39 4.18
CA VAL A 83 -1.91 7.74 2.96
C VAL A 83 -3.40 8.05 2.77
N VAL A 84 -4.19 7.95 3.85
CA VAL A 84 -5.61 8.32 3.84
C VAL A 84 -5.80 9.80 3.50
N ALA A 85 -5.03 10.69 4.13
CA ALA A 85 -5.12 12.14 3.88
C ALA A 85 -4.79 12.50 2.41
N LEU A 86 -3.76 11.88 1.83
CA LEU A 86 -3.38 12.06 0.43
C LEU A 86 -4.46 11.59 -0.56
N ILE A 87 -5.30 10.62 -0.16
CA ILE A 87 -6.35 10.04 -1.00
C ILE A 87 -7.71 10.72 -0.77
N ALA A 88 -7.95 11.30 0.41
CA ALA A 88 -9.25 11.87 0.79
C ALA A 88 -9.75 12.99 -0.13
N GLY A 89 -8.85 13.71 -0.81
CA GLY A 89 -9.21 14.75 -1.78
C GLY A 89 -9.57 14.24 -3.17
N LYS A 90 -9.55 12.92 -3.40
CA LYS A 90 -9.85 12.33 -4.70
C LYS A 90 -11.33 11.99 -4.81
N GLU A 91 -11.92 12.30 -5.96
CA GLU A 91 -13.31 11.94 -6.24
C GLU A 91 -13.46 10.45 -6.59
N ARG A 92 -12.45 9.86 -7.22
CA ARG A 92 -12.47 8.49 -7.74
C ARG A 92 -11.13 7.78 -7.56
N GLY A 93 -11.17 6.45 -7.48
CA GLY A 93 -9.99 5.59 -7.50
C GLY A 93 -9.41 5.34 -8.89
N GLN A 94 -8.29 4.61 -8.95
CA GLN A 94 -7.62 4.23 -10.21
C GLN A 94 -8.44 3.22 -11.03
N HIS A 95 -9.17 2.33 -10.34
CA HIS A 95 -9.98 1.27 -10.94
C HIS A 95 -11.28 1.02 -10.17
N THR A 96 -11.65 1.95 -9.29
CA THR A 96 -12.77 1.82 -8.36
C THR A 96 -13.46 3.17 -8.21
N GLU A 97 -14.76 3.16 -7.94
CA GLU A 97 -15.48 4.39 -7.62
C GLU A 97 -15.07 4.94 -6.24
N ASN A 98 -14.80 4.05 -5.28
CA ASN A 98 -14.26 4.44 -3.99
C ASN A 98 -12.74 4.69 -4.10
N PRO A 99 -12.24 5.92 -3.86
CA PRO A 99 -10.81 6.23 -3.95
C PRO A 99 -9.96 5.50 -2.90
N PHE A 100 -10.54 5.16 -1.75
CA PHE A 100 -9.79 4.48 -0.66
C PHE A 100 -9.49 3.02 -0.99
N GLU A 101 -10.26 2.37 -1.87
CA GLU A 101 -10.08 0.96 -2.25
C GLU A 101 -8.93 0.75 -3.22
N SER A 102 -8.65 1.72 -4.10
CA SER A 102 -7.56 1.67 -5.06
C SER A 102 -7.29 3.07 -5.63
N SER A 103 -6.13 3.64 -5.33
CA SER A 103 -5.73 4.96 -5.82
C SER A 103 -4.32 4.95 -6.40
N THR A 104 -4.03 5.92 -7.26
CA THR A 104 -2.65 6.28 -7.59
C THR A 104 -2.09 7.25 -6.56
N LEU A 105 -0.77 7.29 -6.36
CA LEU A 105 -0.08 8.39 -5.69
C LEU A 105 1.15 8.75 -6.53
N SER A 106 1.49 10.04 -6.61
CA SER A 106 2.73 10.46 -7.24
C SER A 106 3.89 10.45 -6.24
N LEU A 107 5.10 10.12 -6.70
CA LEU A 107 6.29 10.16 -5.85
C LEU A 107 6.58 11.59 -5.37
N ARG A 108 6.26 12.59 -6.19
CA ARG A 108 6.29 14.02 -5.80
C ARG A 108 5.55 14.30 -4.49
N ASN A 109 4.37 13.70 -4.31
CA ASN A 109 3.59 13.89 -3.07
C ASN A 109 4.19 13.14 -1.88
N LEU A 110 5.10 12.18 -2.14
CA LEU A 110 5.77 11.40 -1.11
C LEU A 110 7.08 12.03 -0.64
N GLY A 111 7.55 13.12 -1.26
CA GLY A 111 8.81 13.80 -0.93
C GLY A 111 9.08 13.98 0.57
N PRO A 112 8.12 14.45 1.39
CA PRO A 112 8.30 14.61 2.84
C PRO A 112 8.57 13.31 3.61
N TYR A 113 8.30 12.15 3.01
CA TYR A 113 8.45 10.82 3.62
C TYR A 113 9.71 10.09 3.17
N LYS A 114 10.59 10.76 2.42
CA LYS A 114 11.83 10.17 1.92
C LYS A 114 12.77 9.82 3.07
N VAL A 115 13.31 8.60 3.04
CA VAL A 115 14.24 8.08 4.05
C VAL A 115 15.38 7.29 3.40
N SER A 116 16.52 7.23 4.08
CA SER A 116 17.63 6.38 3.65
C SER A 116 17.38 4.93 4.07
N SER A 117 17.98 3.98 3.34
CA SER A 117 17.94 2.55 3.65
C SER A 117 18.39 2.24 5.10
N ALA A 118 19.38 2.99 5.61
CA ALA A 118 19.88 2.82 6.98
C ALA A 118 18.85 3.19 8.06
N ASN A 119 17.92 4.11 7.76
CA ASN A 119 16.90 4.59 8.71
C ASN A 119 15.53 3.93 8.48
N LEU A 120 15.42 2.99 7.56
CA LEU A 120 14.16 2.44 7.08
C LEU A 120 13.34 1.76 8.19
N SER A 121 13.99 0.98 9.05
CA SER A 121 13.34 0.30 10.18
C SER A 121 12.80 1.31 11.20
N THR A 122 13.61 2.29 11.60
CA THR A 122 13.21 3.37 12.52
C THR A 122 12.08 4.22 11.95
N ALA A 123 12.14 4.55 10.66
CA ALA A 123 11.09 5.30 9.98
C ALA A 123 9.76 4.55 9.95
N TRP A 124 9.80 3.23 9.73
CA TRP A 124 8.60 2.40 9.78
C TRP A 124 8.01 2.34 11.20
N ASP A 125 8.84 2.12 12.22
CA ASP A 125 8.39 2.12 13.61
C ASP A 125 7.73 3.48 13.98
N ALA A 126 8.32 4.60 13.55
CA ALA A 126 7.74 5.94 13.74
C ALA A 126 6.42 6.15 12.97
N ALA A 127 6.32 5.63 11.74
CA ALA A 127 5.10 5.70 10.94
C ALA A 127 3.94 4.91 11.55
N VAL A 128 4.23 3.77 12.18
CA VAL A 128 3.26 2.99 12.96
C VAL A 128 2.75 3.82 14.13
N VAL A 129 3.66 4.37 14.96
CA VAL A 129 3.29 5.19 16.12
C VAL A 129 2.39 6.37 15.71
N LYS A 130 2.75 7.08 14.64
CA LYS A 130 1.93 8.19 14.12
C LYS A 130 0.53 7.72 13.69
N SER A 131 0.44 6.56 13.06
CA SER A 131 -0.82 6.00 12.56
C SER A 131 -1.73 5.52 13.70
N ASP A 132 -1.15 4.92 14.75
CA ASP A 132 -1.88 4.46 15.92
C ASP A 132 -2.35 5.62 16.81
N GLY A 133 -1.69 6.78 16.74
CA GLY A 133 -2.18 8.03 17.33
C GLY A 133 -3.47 8.59 16.68
N LYS A 134 -4.05 7.91 15.69
CA LYS A 134 -5.28 8.31 14.98
C LYS A 134 -6.33 7.19 14.96
N PRO A 135 -6.79 6.68 16.12
CA PRO A 135 -7.65 5.50 16.20
C PRO A 135 -9.02 5.70 15.54
N LEU A 136 -9.60 6.90 15.59
CA LEU A 136 -10.87 7.19 14.93
C LEU A 136 -10.77 7.12 13.40
N LEU A 137 -9.65 7.57 12.83
CA LEU A 137 -9.40 7.48 11.39
C LEU A 137 -9.23 6.02 10.95
N LYS A 138 -8.48 5.23 11.74
CA LYS A 138 -8.35 3.77 11.56
C LYS A 138 -9.72 3.09 11.56
N GLN A 139 -10.59 3.46 12.51
CA GLN A 139 -11.94 2.92 12.57
C GLN A 139 -12.76 3.31 11.34
N LYS A 140 -12.71 4.57 10.89
CA LYS A 140 -13.42 5.00 9.68
C LYS A 140 -12.98 4.25 8.42
N MET A 141 -11.70 3.95 8.27
CA MET A 141 -11.24 3.12 7.14
C MET A 141 -11.72 1.67 7.23
N LYS A 142 -11.87 1.12 8.43
CA LYS A 142 -12.52 -0.19 8.62
C LYS A 142 -14.00 -0.16 8.26
N ASP A 143 -14.71 0.89 8.67
CA ASP A 143 -16.12 1.08 8.34
C ASP A 143 -16.31 1.13 6.81
N VAL A 144 -15.50 1.94 6.10
CA VAL A 144 -15.51 2.03 4.63
C VAL A 144 -15.26 0.67 3.98
N LEU A 145 -14.25 -0.09 4.45
CA LEU A 145 -13.96 -1.43 3.92
C LEU A 145 -15.14 -2.39 4.13
N GLN A 146 -15.81 -2.30 5.27
CA GLN A 146 -16.97 -3.15 5.58
C GLN A 146 -18.15 -2.79 4.68
N GLU A 147 -18.47 -1.50 4.53
CA GLU A 147 -19.52 -1.01 3.63
C GLU A 147 -19.29 -1.47 2.18
N CYS A 148 -18.05 -1.41 1.68
CA CYS A 148 -17.71 -1.91 0.35
C CYS A 148 -17.94 -3.43 0.20
N LYS A 149 -17.64 -4.22 1.23
CA LYS A 149 -17.89 -5.68 1.22
C LYS A 149 -19.38 -6.00 1.26
N ASP A 150 -20.13 -5.30 2.09
CA ASP A 150 -21.56 -5.51 2.26
C ASP A 150 -22.29 -5.18 0.95
N LEU A 151 -21.97 -4.04 0.34
CA LEU A 151 -22.51 -3.63 -0.96
C LEU A 151 -22.17 -4.65 -2.06
N SER A 152 -20.90 -5.09 -2.13
CA SER A 152 -20.47 -6.11 -3.09
C SER A 152 -21.24 -7.42 -2.92
N THR A 153 -21.45 -7.85 -1.67
CA THR A 153 -22.17 -9.09 -1.34
C THR A 153 -23.64 -8.99 -1.70
N ALA A 154 -24.30 -7.89 -1.34
CA ALA A 154 -25.70 -7.64 -1.65
C ALA A 154 -25.95 -7.67 -3.17
N HIS A 155 -25.14 -6.96 -3.95
CA HIS A 155 -25.28 -6.94 -5.41
C HIS A 155 -24.95 -8.28 -6.06
N LYS A 156 -23.91 -8.99 -5.62
CA LYS A 156 -23.62 -10.35 -6.11
C LYS A 156 -24.81 -11.29 -5.89
N ASN A 157 -25.43 -11.23 -4.71
CA ASN A 157 -26.60 -12.04 -4.41
C ASN A 157 -27.82 -11.63 -5.23
N ALA A 158 -28.05 -10.33 -5.44
CA ALA A 158 -29.14 -9.84 -6.29
C ALA A 158 -28.97 -10.28 -7.74
N VAL A 159 -27.77 -10.11 -8.32
CA VAL A 159 -27.46 -10.53 -9.70
C VAL A 159 -27.59 -12.04 -9.87
N ARG A 160 -27.08 -12.83 -8.92
CA ARG A 160 -27.20 -14.31 -8.94
C ARG A 160 -28.63 -14.83 -8.92
N LYS A 161 -29.60 -14.04 -8.45
CA LYS A 161 -31.02 -14.41 -8.49
C LYS A 161 -31.67 -14.14 -9.85
N LEU A 162 -30.99 -13.36 -10.71
CA LEU A 162 -31.48 -12.95 -12.03
C LEU A 162 -30.84 -13.73 -13.18
N ILE A 163 -29.81 -14.53 -12.89
CA ILE A 163 -29.13 -15.44 -13.83
C ILE A 163 -29.33 -16.89 -13.37
#